data_AF-I1CEP5-F1
#
_entry.id   AF-I1CEP5-F1
#
_cell.length_a   1.000
_cell.length_b   1.000
_cell.length_c   1.000
_cell.angle_alpha   90.00
_cell.angle_beta   90.00
_cell.angle_gamma   90.00
#
_symmetry.space_group_name_H-M   'P 1'
#
loop_
_entity.id
_entity.type
_entity.pdbx_description
1 polymer ?
#
loop_
_entity_poly.entity_id
_entity_poly.type
_entity_poly.pdbx_seq_one_letter_code
_entity_poly.pdbx_strand_id
1 'polypeptide(L)'
;MSSQVDLELLSDDEALFQELEKEEDSEIATLREQRIREIQAEFARRETLEEYQHGMYSDIAKEKEFMDITVKDKYVVGHFYHQDFRRCKIMDTHLEKLAKKYYNTRFIKIDVANAPFLVEKLQMAMHKQRLLGSMILGIRIVLQQVP
;
A
#
# COMPACT_ATOMS: atom_id res chain seq x y z
N MET A 1 40.99 63.19 19.91
CA MET A 1 40.48 62.12 20.78
C MET A 1 39.06 61.69 20.41
N SER A 2 38.27 62.50 19.71
CA SER A 2 36.90 62.13 19.29
C SER A 2 36.84 61.20 18.06
N SER A 3 37.81 61.30 17.15
CA SER A 3 37.82 60.54 15.88
C SER A 3 38.22 59.06 16.00
N GLN A 4 38.59 58.60 17.19
CA GLN A 4 39.04 57.21 17.42
C GLN A 4 37.92 56.35 18.01
N VAL A 5 36.90 56.97 18.62
CA VAL A 5 35.75 56.30 19.25
C VAL A 5 34.65 55.97 18.22
N ASP A 6 34.51 56.78 17.17
CA ASP A 6 33.51 56.55 16.11
C ASP A 6 33.86 55.38 15.18
N LEU A 7 35.13 54.98 15.11
CA LEU A 7 35.61 53.90 14.23
C LEU A 7 35.50 52.51 14.88
N GLU A 8 35.57 52.43 16.20
CA GLU A 8 35.37 51.18 16.97
C GLU A 8 33.89 50.76 16.99
N LEU A 9 32.96 51.72 17.14
CA LEU A 9 31.52 51.43 17.12
C LEU A 9 31.02 50.91 15.75
N LEU A 10 31.55 51.45 14.64
CA LEU A 10 31.25 50.95 13.29
C LEU A 10 31.83 49.55 13.02
N SER A 11 32.94 49.20 13.67
CA SER A 11 33.55 47.86 13.57
C SER A 11 32.76 46.80 14.33
N ASP A 12 32.21 47.16 15.49
CA ASP A 12 31.40 46.26 16.31
C ASP A 12 30.02 46.01 15.68
N ASP A 13 29.41 47.04 15.09
CA ASP A 13 28.15 46.90 14.36
C ASP A 13 28.30 46.02 13.11
N GLU A 14 29.38 46.18 12.34
CA GLU A 14 29.68 45.33 11.17
C GLU A 14 29.93 43.87 11.57
N ALA A 15 30.63 43.64 12.69
CA ALA A 15 30.86 42.29 13.21
C ALA A 15 29.55 41.62 13.67
N LEU A 16 28.64 42.39 14.27
CA LEU A 16 27.33 41.92 14.70
C LEU A 16 26.43 41.56 13.50
N PHE A 17 26.43 42.38 12.44
CA PHE A 17 25.72 42.08 11.20
C PHE A 17 26.22 40.80 10.53
N GLN A 18 27.55 40.61 10.50
CA GLN A 18 28.15 39.42 9.87
C GLN A 18 27.85 38.13 10.64
N GLU A 19 27.69 38.19 11.97
CA GLU A 19 27.28 37.04 12.77
C GLU A 19 25.80 36.69 12.52
N LEU A 20 24.92 37.69 12.45
CA LEU A 20 23.50 37.50 12.14
C LEU A 20 23.27 36.89 10.75
N GLU A 21 24.02 37.33 9.72
CA GLU A 21 23.94 36.73 8.37
C GLU A 21 24.36 35.26 8.36
N LYS A 22 25.40 34.88 9.13
CA LYS A 22 25.83 33.47 9.23
C LYS A 22 24.82 32.61 9.97
N GLU A 23 24.21 33.14 11.02
CA GLU A 23 23.13 32.46 11.75
C GLU A 23 21.91 32.25 10.84
N GLU A 24 21.47 33.28 10.09
CA GLU A 24 20.39 33.15 9.11
C GLU A 24 20.72 32.12 8.01
N ASP A 25 21.91 32.15 7.42
CA ASP A 25 22.32 31.18 6.40
C ASP A 25 22.33 29.74 6.95
N SER A 26 22.77 29.56 8.19
CA SER A 26 22.75 28.28 8.90
C SER A 26 21.31 27.80 9.13
N GLU A 27 20.44 28.66 9.64
CA GLU A 27 19.02 28.34 9.87
C GLU A 27 18.30 28.00 8.56
N ILE A 28 18.52 28.78 7.51
CA ILE A 28 17.98 28.54 6.17
C ILE A 28 18.49 27.20 5.61
N ALA A 29 19.76 26.85 5.83
CA ALA A 29 20.31 25.55 5.46
C ALA A 29 19.61 24.41 6.21
N THR A 30 19.41 24.55 7.53
CA THR A 30 18.69 23.53 8.32
C THR A 30 17.25 23.35 7.88
N LEU A 31 16.52 24.43 7.59
CA LEU A 31 15.15 24.39 7.07
C LEU A 31 15.09 23.69 5.71
N ARG A 32 16.06 23.96 4.83
CA ARG A 32 16.16 23.29 3.53
C ARG A 32 16.36 21.79 3.68
N GLU A 33 17.25 21.36 4.57
CA GLU A 33 17.47 19.95 4.85
C GLU A 33 16.24 19.26 5.45
N GLN A 34 15.51 19.93 6.34
CA GLN A 34 14.26 19.41 6.90
C GLN A 34 13.22 19.20 5.80
N ARG A 35 13.03 20.18 4.92
CA ARG A 35 12.11 20.06 3.77
C ARG A 35 12.50 18.94 2.82
N ILE A 36 13.79 18.77 2.53
CA ILE A 36 14.28 17.68 1.68
C ILE A 36 14.00 16.32 2.33
N ARG A 37 14.24 16.20 3.65
CA ARG A 37 13.92 14.98 4.40
C ARG A 37 12.42 14.67 4.40
N GLU A 38 11.56 15.68 4.56
CA GLU A 38 10.10 15.50 4.48
C GLU A 38 9.67 14.98 3.10
N ILE A 39 10.21 15.56 2.02
CA ILE A 39 9.91 15.13 0.64
C ILE A 39 10.43 13.72 0.40
N GLN A 40 11.64 13.41 0.84
CA GLN A 40 12.22 12.07 0.73
C GLN A 40 11.41 11.01 1.51
N ALA A 41 10.92 11.36 2.70
CA ALA A 41 10.08 10.47 3.50
C ALA A 41 8.72 10.19 2.83
N GLU A 42 8.10 11.22 2.22
CA GLU A 42 6.87 11.06 1.41
C GLU A 42 7.12 10.19 0.19
N PHE A 43 8.26 10.36 -0.50
CA PHE A 43 8.63 9.52 -1.65
C PHE A 43 8.88 8.06 -1.24
N ALA A 44 9.67 7.82 -0.19
CA ALA A 44 9.92 6.47 0.33
C ALA A 44 8.62 5.77 0.79
N ARG A 45 7.68 6.54 1.37
CA ARG A 45 6.35 6.01 1.73
C ARG A 45 5.54 5.62 0.49
N ARG A 46 5.66 6.34 -0.62
CA ARG A 46 5.01 5.97 -1.89
C ARG A 46 5.68 4.76 -2.54
N GLU A 47 7.01 4.70 -2.53
CA GLU A 47 7.78 3.60 -3.13
C GLU A 47 7.56 2.28 -2.38
N THR A 48 7.53 2.32 -1.04
CA THR A 48 7.16 1.14 -0.23
C THR A 48 5.74 0.65 -0.49
N LEU A 49 4.80 1.50 -0.91
CA LEU A 49 3.47 1.04 -1.33
C LEU A 49 3.49 0.33 -2.70
N GLU A 50 4.43 0.68 -3.58
CA GLU A 50 4.62 0.04 -4.88
C GLU A 50 5.32 -1.32 -4.75
N GLU A 51 6.20 -1.50 -3.76
CA GLU A 51 6.95 -2.75 -3.54
C GLU A 51 6.08 -3.96 -3.11
N TYR A 52 4.90 -3.75 -2.55
CA TYR A 52 4.08 -4.85 -1.96
C TYR A 52 3.15 -5.59 -2.93
N GLN A 53 3.36 -5.50 -4.25
CA GLN A 53 2.42 -6.03 -5.26
C GLN A 53 0.96 -5.59 -5.01
N HIS A 54 0.80 -4.43 -4.37
CA HIS A 54 -0.49 -3.88 -4.04
C HIS A 54 -1.10 -3.29 -5.32
N GLY A 55 -2.31 -3.75 -5.65
CA GLY A 55 -2.99 -3.41 -6.90
C GLY A 55 -2.91 -4.46 -8.01
N MET A 56 -2.26 -5.60 -7.76
CA MET A 56 -2.25 -6.74 -8.68
C MET A 56 -3.26 -7.81 -8.25
N TYR A 57 -3.90 -8.42 -9.25
CA TYR A 57 -4.74 -9.59 -9.07
C TYR A 57 -3.93 -10.83 -9.47
N SER A 58 -3.43 -11.57 -8.48
CA SER A 58 -2.52 -12.70 -8.70
C SER A 58 -3.22 -14.05 -8.58
N ASP A 59 -2.77 -15.01 -9.39
CA ASP A 59 -3.24 -16.39 -9.35
C ASP A 59 -2.26 -17.26 -8.53
N ILE A 60 -2.79 -17.95 -7.53
CA ILE A 60 -2.05 -18.78 -6.60
C ILE A 60 -2.36 -20.24 -6.92
N ALA A 61 -1.34 -20.98 -7.34
CA ALA A 61 -1.49 -22.38 -7.71
C ALA A 61 -1.56 -23.33 -6.50
N LYS A 62 -1.02 -22.94 -5.34
CA LYS A 62 -0.90 -23.80 -4.15
C LYS A 62 -1.76 -23.31 -3.01
N GLU A 63 -2.57 -24.20 -2.45
CA GLU A 63 -3.42 -23.91 -1.29
C GLU A 63 -2.66 -23.37 -0.07
N LYS A 64 -1.48 -23.93 0.23
CA LYS A 64 -0.65 -23.46 1.35
C LYS A 64 -0.26 -22.00 1.21
N GLU A 65 0.13 -21.59 0.00
CA GLU A 65 0.54 -20.21 -0.27
C GLU A 65 -0.64 -19.25 -0.13
N PHE A 66 -1.83 -19.67 -0.55
CA PHE A 66 -3.06 -18.90 -0.36
C PHE A 66 -3.34 -18.68 1.14
N MET A 67 -3.21 -19.72 1.97
CA MET A 67 -3.37 -19.58 3.42
C MET A 67 -2.30 -18.68 4.03
N ASP A 68 -1.02 -18.86 3.66
CA ASP A 68 0.08 -18.06 4.18
C ASP A 68 -0.14 -16.56 3.89
N ILE A 69 -0.66 -16.22 2.71
CA ILE A 69 -1.03 -14.85 2.34
C ILE A 69 -2.18 -14.33 3.22
N THR A 70 -3.24 -15.12 3.40
CA THR A 70 -4.39 -14.70 4.25
C THR A 70 -4.02 -14.49 5.72
N VAL A 71 -2.94 -15.13 6.19
CA VAL A 71 -2.43 -14.95 7.56
C VAL A 71 -1.48 -13.76 7.67
N LYS A 72 -0.68 -13.47 6.64
CA LYS A 72 0.29 -12.36 6.65
C LYS A 72 -0.36 -11.00 6.48
N ASP A 73 -1.35 -10.89 5.60
CA ASP A 73 -1.96 -9.61 5.23
C ASP A 73 -3.26 -9.35 6.00
N LYS A 74 -3.46 -8.10 6.44
CA LYS A 74 -4.64 -7.69 7.22
C LYS A 74 -5.93 -7.67 6.40
N TYR A 75 -5.85 -7.33 5.11
CA TYR A 75 -7.01 -7.24 4.23
C TYR A 75 -6.74 -8.04 2.96
N VAL A 76 -7.43 -9.16 2.80
CA VAL A 76 -7.29 -10.06 1.65
C VAL A 76 -8.65 -10.35 1.03
N VAL A 77 -8.69 -10.39 -0.30
CA VAL A 77 -9.85 -10.82 -1.09
C VAL A 77 -9.41 -12.02 -1.91
N GLY A 78 -9.92 -13.20 -1.51
CA GLY A 78 -9.68 -14.46 -2.20
C GLY A 78 -10.82 -14.82 -3.15
N HIS A 79 -10.53 -15.04 -4.43
CA HIS A 79 -11.49 -15.55 -5.41
C HIS A 79 -11.22 -17.04 -5.72
N PHE A 80 -12.15 -17.90 -5.34
CA PHE A 80 -12.15 -19.30 -5.77
C PHE A 80 -12.86 -19.42 -7.13
N TYR A 81 -12.12 -19.82 -8.16
CA TYR A 81 -12.62 -19.87 -9.52
C TYR A 81 -12.47 -21.27 -10.12
N HIS A 82 -13.34 -21.63 -11.06
CA HIS A 82 -13.20 -22.86 -11.83
C HIS A 82 -13.49 -22.58 -13.30
N GLN A 83 -12.73 -23.19 -14.20
CA GLN A 83 -12.68 -22.82 -15.63
C GLN A 83 -14.04 -22.97 -16.35
N ASP A 84 -14.86 -23.91 -15.88
CA ASP A 84 -16.21 -24.18 -16.43
C ASP A 84 -17.24 -23.06 -16.16
N PHE A 85 -16.98 -22.15 -15.21
CA PHE A 85 -17.95 -21.14 -14.79
C PHE A 85 -17.67 -19.79 -15.44
N ARG A 86 -18.49 -19.41 -16.44
CA ARG A 86 -18.41 -18.10 -17.09
C ARG A 86 -18.54 -16.90 -16.14
N ARG A 87 -19.22 -17.07 -15.00
CA ARG A 87 -19.42 -15.99 -14.01
C ARG A 87 -18.12 -15.63 -13.28
N CYS A 88 -17.19 -16.57 -13.11
CA CYS A 88 -15.86 -16.29 -12.56
C CYS A 88 -15.11 -15.27 -13.43
N LYS A 89 -15.15 -15.43 -14.76
CA LYS A 89 -14.50 -14.50 -15.70
C LYS A 89 -15.02 -13.07 -15.59
N ILE A 90 -16.32 -12.91 -15.34
CA ILE A 90 -16.92 -11.60 -15.10
C ILE A 90 -16.39 -11.02 -13.79
N MET A 91 -16.30 -11.84 -12.74
CA MET A 91 -15.78 -11.41 -11.45
C MET A 91 -14.32 -10.99 -11.50
N ASP A 92 -13.47 -11.76 -12.20
CA ASP A 92 -12.06 -11.43 -12.43
C ASP A 92 -11.92 -10.00 -12.98
N THR A 93 -12.78 -9.61 -13.93
CA THR A 93 -12.76 -8.27 -14.54
C THR A 93 -13.07 -7.16 -13.52
N HIS A 94 -13.98 -7.41 -12.58
CA HIS A 94 -14.31 -6.46 -11.53
C HIS A 94 -13.24 -6.41 -10.44
N LEU A 95 -12.71 -7.57 -10.03
CA LEU A 95 -11.65 -7.66 -9.03
C LEU A 95 -10.35 -7.02 -9.51
N GLU A 96 -10.00 -7.16 -10.79
CA GLU A 96 -8.83 -6.49 -11.36
C GLU A 96 -8.95 -4.96 -11.31
N LYS A 97 -10.16 -4.42 -11.56
CA LYS A 97 -10.44 -2.98 -11.43
C LYS A 97 -10.37 -2.51 -9.98
N LEU A 98 -10.88 -3.33 -9.05
CA LEU A 98 -10.86 -3.02 -7.62
C LEU A 98 -9.45 -3.08 -7.05
N ALA A 99 -8.63 -4.03 -7.49
CA ALA A 99 -7.23 -4.14 -7.10
C ALA A 99 -6.50 -2.81 -7.37
N LYS A 100 -6.61 -2.28 -8.59
CA LYS A 100 -5.99 -0.99 -8.98
C LYS A 100 -6.45 0.21 -8.14
N LYS A 101 -7.61 0.12 -7.48
CA LYS A 101 -8.17 1.21 -6.66
C LYS A 101 -7.80 1.07 -5.17
N TYR A 102 -7.68 -0.16 -4.67
CA TYR A 102 -7.48 -0.44 -3.26
C TYR A 102 -6.13 -1.10 -3.02
N TYR A 103 -5.09 -0.27 -2.93
CA TYR A 103 -3.72 -0.72 -2.66
C TYR A 103 -3.57 -1.35 -1.27
N ASN A 104 -4.36 -0.94 -0.29
CA ASN A 104 -4.30 -1.50 1.07
C ASN A 104 -4.92 -2.90 1.20
N THR A 105 -5.36 -3.51 0.10
CA THR A 105 -6.02 -4.83 0.09
C THR A 105 -5.40 -5.72 -0.97
N ARG A 106 -5.08 -6.95 -0.59
CA ARG A 106 -4.50 -7.93 -1.50
C ARG A 106 -5.59 -8.72 -2.20
N PHE A 107 -5.53 -8.80 -3.53
CA PHE A 107 -6.49 -9.56 -4.34
C PHE A 107 -5.81 -10.79 -4.92
N ILE A 108 -6.29 -11.97 -4.55
CA ILE A 108 -5.73 -13.26 -4.99
C ILE A 108 -6.83 -14.17 -5.54
N LYS A 109 -6.48 -15.09 -6.42
CA LYS A 109 -7.37 -16.15 -6.90
C LYS A 109 -6.71 -17.52 -6.85
N ILE A 110 -7.53 -18.56 -6.79
CA ILE A 110 -7.09 -19.96 -6.80
C ILE A 110 -8.13 -20.83 -7.47
N ASP A 111 -7.69 -21.82 -8.25
CA ASP A 111 -8.58 -22.82 -8.81
C ASP A 111 -9.13 -23.70 -7.70
N VAL A 112 -10.45 -23.92 -7.69
CA VAL A 112 -11.13 -24.82 -6.75
C VAL A 112 -10.52 -26.22 -6.76
N ALA A 113 -10.00 -26.68 -7.91
CA ALA A 113 -9.31 -27.96 -8.04
C ALA A 113 -7.98 -28.04 -7.26
N ASN A 114 -7.34 -26.90 -7.01
CA ASN A 114 -6.05 -26.80 -6.32
C ASN A 114 -6.17 -26.60 -4.80
N ALA A 115 -7.38 -26.37 -4.28
CA ALA A 115 -7.64 -26.09 -2.87
C ALA A 115 -8.80 -26.92 -2.28
N PRO A 116 -8.73 -28.26 -2.35
CA PRO A 116 -9.82 -29.13 -1.91
C PRO A 116 -10.14 -28.98 -0.42
N PHE A 117 -9.14 -28.72 0.43
CA PHE A 117 -9.35 -28.58 1.87
C PHE A 117 -10.13 -27.30 2.21
N LEU A 118 -9.80 -26.16 1.61
CA LEU A 118 -10.55 -24.91 1.75
C LEU A 118 -11.97 -25.05 1.22
N VAL A 119 -12.18 -25.78 0.13
CA VAL A 119 -13.50 -26.02 -0.46
C VAL A 119 -14.40 -26.80 0.50
N GLU A 120 -13.86 -27.85 1.10
CA GLU A 120 -14.58 -28.65 2.09
C GLU A 120 -14.86 -27.85 3.37
N LYS A 121 -13.84 -27.16 3.90
CA LYS A 121 -13.95 -26.36 5.14
C LYS A 121 -14.89 -25.17 5.02
N LEU A 122 -14.88 -24.47 3.88
CA LEU A 122 -15.73 -23.31 3.63
C LEU A 122 -17.11 -23.70 3.10
N GLN A 123 -17.38 -25.01 2.96
CA GLN A 123 -18.61 -25.56 2.38
C GLN A 123 -18.95 -24.94 1.03
N MET A 124 -17.92 -24.76 0.18
CA MET A 124 -18.11 -24.24 -1.17
C MET A 124 -18.71 -25.34 -2.04
N ALA A 125 -20.04 -25.42 -2.05
CA ALA A 125 -20.76 -26.37 -2.87
C ALA A 125 -20.60 -25.99 -4.35
N MET A 126 -19.80 -26.75 -5.09
CA MET A 126 -19.80 -26.75 -6.55
C MET A 126 -21.08 -27.44 -7.05
N HIS A 127 -22.24 -26.85 -6.77
CA HIS A 127 -23.48 -27.35 -7.34
C HIS A 127 -23.48 -27.05 -8.83
N LYS A 128 -23.19 -28.09 -9.62
CA LYS A 128 -23.53 -28.11 -11.05
C LYS A 128 -24.99 -27.74 -11.16
N GLN A 129 -25.22 -26.61 -11.81
CA GLN A 129 -26.52 -26.03 -12.10
C GLN A 129 -27.51 -27.13 -12.54
N ARG A 130 -28.40 -27.55 -11.64
CA ARG A 130 -29.58 -28.32 -11.99
C ARG A 130 -30.78 -27.72 -11.28
N LEU A 131 -31.51 -26.95 -12.10
CA LEU A 131 -32.91 -26.56 -11.96
C LEU A 131 -33.21 -25.52 -10.87
N LEU A 132 -33.76 -24.39 -11.36
CA LEU A 132 -34.42 -23.30 -10.65
C LEU A 132 -33.51 -22.25 -9.96
N GLY A 133 -33.44 -21.07 -10.57
CA GLY A 133 -33.28 -19.78 -9.89
C GLY A 133 -32.00 -19.53 -9.09
N SER A 134 -31.00 -18.90 -9.74
CA SER A 134 -29.93 -18.11 -9.12
C SER A 134 -29.04 -18.81 -8.06
N MET A 135 -28.21 -19.75 -8.49
CA MET A 135 -27.03 -20.17 -7.71
C MET A 135 -25.83 -19.33 -8.11
N ILE A 136 -25.60 -18.23 -7.40
CA ILE A 136 -24.35 -17.45 -7.47
C ILE A 136 -23.25 -18.37 -6.93
N LEU A 137 -22.22 -18.65 -7.73
CA LEU A 137 -20.98 -19.23 -7.22
C LEU A 137 -20.47 -18.23 -6.19
N GLY A 138 -20.69 -18.53 -4.91
CA GLY A 138 -20.55 -17.59 -3.82
C GLY A 138 -19.11 -17.11 -3.74
N ILE A 139 -18.87 -15.87 -4.14
CA ILE A 139 -17.64 -15.17 -3.81
C ILE A 139 -17.70 -14.95 -2.30
N ARG A 140 -17.08 -15.86 -1.55
CA ARG A 140 -16.90 -15.67 -0.13
C ARG A 140 -15.61 -14.88 0.03
N ILE A 141 -15.76 -13.56 0.14
CA ILE A 141 -14.66 -12.66 0.48
C ILE A 141 -14.24 -13.03 1.90
N VAL A 142 -13.06 -13.64 2.04
CA VAL A 142 -12.44 -13.86 3.35
C VAL A 142 -11.87 -12.52 3.82
N LEU A 143 -12.75 -11.62 4.30
CA LEU A 143 -12.29 -10.46 5.04
C LEU A 143 -11.85 -10.94 6.42
N GLN A 144 -10.58 -11.28 6.55
CA GLN A 144 -10.00 -11.59 7.86
C GLN A 144 -9.91 -10.29 8.67
N GLN A 145 -10.94 -10.04 9.49
CA GLN A 145 -10.83 -9.10 10.60
C GLN A 145 -9.97 -9.80 11.66
N VAL A 146 -8.65 -9.62 11.59
CA VAL A 146 -7.78 -9.93 12.73
C VAL A 146 -8.22 -9.04 13.90
N PRO A 147 -8.43 -9.58 15.12
CA PRO A 147 -8.87 -8.81 16.28
C PRO A 147 -7.92 -7.66 16.64
#